data_AF-A0A7Z9VK99-F1
#
_entry.id   AF-A0A7Z9VK99-F1
#
_cell.length_a   1.000
_cell.length_b   1.000
_cell.length_c   1.000
_cell.angle_alpha   90.00
_cell.angle_beta   90.00
_cell.angle_gamma   90.00
#
_symmetry.space_group_name_H-M   'P 1'
#
loop_
_entity.id
_entity.type
_entity.pdbx_description
1 polymer ?
#
loop_
_entity_poly.entity_id
_entity_poly.type
_entity_poly.pdbx_seq_one_letter_code
_entity_poly.pdbx_strand_id
1 'polypeptide(L)' 'MSDFEPVLTEHIHQKDCHTLSFYKSVGGYTALEKVLKMNPAEVTQEVKDSNLRGRG' A
#
# COMPACT_ATOMS: atom_id res chain seq x y z
N MET A 1 -14.24 15.25 -11.67
CA MET A 1 -12.82 15.14 -11.31
C MET A 1 -12.77 14.22 -10.11
N SER A 2 -12.02 13.13 -10.15
CA SER A 2 -11.92 12.24 -8.99
C SER A 2 -11.22 12.98 -7.86
N ASP A 3 -11.78 12.94 -6.65
CA ASP A 3 -11.16 13.55 -5.48
C ASP A 3 -9.81 12.87 -5.18
N PHE A 4 -8.83 13.65 -4.72
CA PHE A 4 -7.51 13.12 -4.38
C PHE A 4 -7.56 12.40 -3.04
N GLU A 5 -7.29 11.09 -3.05
CA GLU A 5 -7.18 10.27 -1.85
C GLU A 5 -5.70 10.10 -1.47
N PRO A 6 -5.26 10.59 -0.29
CA PRO A 6 -3.86 10.54 0.12
C PRO A 6 -3.47 9.14 0.60
N VAL A 7 -3.02 8.26 -0.30
CA VAL A 7 -2.71 6.85 0.04
C VAL A 7 -1.56 6.68 1.05
N LEU A 8 -0.46 7.46 0.92
CA LEU A 8 0.71 7.31 1.80
C LEU A 8 0.59 8.12 3.09
N THR A 9 -0.06 9.27 3.02
CA THR A 9 -0.11 10.24 4.12
C THR A 9 -1.44 10.27 4.86
N GLU A 10 -2.35 9.34 4.57
CA GLU A 10 -3.69 9.30 5.17
C GLU A 10 -3.68 9.36 6.70
N HIS A 11 -2.76 8.61 7.33
CA HIS A 11 -2.75 8.40 8.78
C HIS A 11 -1.61 9.13 9.51
N ILE A 12 -0.88 10.02 8.86
CA ILE A 12 0.33 10.64 9.45
C ILE A 12 0.02 11.46 10.72
N HIS A 13 -1.20 11.97 10.83
CA HIS A 13 -1.65 12.78 11.96
C HIS A 13 -2.34 11.95 13.06
N GLN A 14 -2.52 10.64 12.86
CA GLN A 14 -3.15 9.80 13.86
C GLN A 14 -2.16 9.46 15.00
N LYS A 15 -2.68 9.45 16.22
CA LYS A 15 -1.90 9.05 17.39
C LYS A 15 -1.50 7.57 17.24
N ASP A 16 -0.27 7.25 17.61
CA ASP A 16 0.28 5.88 17.54
C ASP A 16 0.37 5.30 16.12
N CYS A 17 0.36 6.15 15.08
CA CYS A 17 0.48 5.75 13.67
C CYS A 17 1.74 4.94 13.34
N HIS A 18 2.79 5.12 14.15
CA HIS A 18 4.06 4.39 14.06
C HIS A 18 4.00 2.97 14.65
N THR A 19 2.94 2.62 15.37
CA THR A 19 2.83 1.32 16.02
C THR A 19 2.35 0.24 15.06
N LEU A 20 2.87 -0.97 15.23
CA LEU A 20 2.45 -2.13 14.43
C LEU A 20 0.96 -2.43 14.60
N SER A 21 0.44 -2.28 15.82
CA SER A 21 -0.97 -2.51 16.13
C SER A 21 -1.88 -1.58 15.33
N PHE A 22 -1.54 -0.29 15.29
CA PHE A 22 -2.26 0.69 14.49
C PHE A 22 -2.15 0.38 12.99
N TYR A 23 -0.95 0.09 12.49
CA TYR A 23 -0.76 -0.23 11.07
C TYR A 23 -1.59 -1.45 10.66
N LYS A 24 -1.65 -2.50 11.50
CA LYS A 24 -2.53 -3.66 11.26
C LYS A 24 -4.02 -3.29 11.32
N SER A 25 -4.45 -2.41 12.24
CA SER A 25 -5.87 -2.06 12.36
C SER A 25 -6.41 -1.27 11.17
N VAL A 26 -5.56 -0.52 10.47
CA VAL A 26 -5.92 0.21 9.24
C VAL A 26 -5.78 -0.63 7.96
N GLY A 27 -5.60 -1.96 8.08
CA GLY A 27 -5.45 -2.86 6.93
C GLY A 27 -4.01 -3.01 6.42
N GLY A 28 -3.02 -2.61 7.22
CA GLY A 28 -1.62 -2.90 6.94
C GLY A 28 -1.36 -4.40 6.82
N TYR A 29 -0.40 -4.77 5.96
CA TYR A 29 -0.05 -6.14 5.59
C TYR A 29 -1.09 -6.94 4.81
N THR A 30 -2.34 -6.50 4.68
CA THR A 30 -3.34 -7.22 3.86
C THR A 30 -2.91 -7.37 2.39
N ALA A 31 -2.30 -6.32 1.82
CA ALA A 31 -1.74 -6.39 0.46
C ALA A 31 -0.55 -7.36 0.37
N LEU A 32 0.29 -7.44 1.41
CA LEU A 32 1.42 -8.37 1.45
C LEU A 32 0.93 -9.82 1.46
N GLU A 33 -0.09 -10.14 2.27
CA GLU A 33 -0.68 -11.48 2.31
C GLU A 33 -1.29 -11.91 0.97
N LYS A 34 -1.87 -10.98 0.22
CA LYS A 34 -2.35 -11.22 -1.15
C LYS A 34 -1.17 -11.53 -2.08
N VAL A 35 -0.15 -10.68 -2.09
CA VAL A 35 1.02 -10.80 -2.96
C VAL A 35 1.82 -12.07 -2.69
N LEU A 36 1.93 -12.51 -1.42
CA LEU A 36 2.60 -13.76 -1.06
C LEU A 36 1.92 -15.02 -1.62
N LYS A 37 0.64 -14.92 -2.00
CA LYS A 37 -0.11 -16.00 -2.65
C LYS A 37 -0.08 -15.92 -4.18
N MET A 38 0.41 -14.82 -4.74
CA MET A 38 0.50 -14.59 -6.19
C MET A 38 1.84 -15.07 -6.75
N ASN A 39 1.88 -15.38 -8.04
CA ASN A 39 3.15 -15.67 -8.69
C ASN A 39 3.97 -14.38 -8.85
N PRO A 40 5.32 -14.44 -8.72
CA PRO A 40 6.18 -13.28 -8.88
C PRO A 40 6.00 -12.54 -10.22
N ALA A 41 5.65 -13.26 -11.28
CA ALA A 41 5.38 -12.69 -12.60
C ALA A 41 4.11 -11.82 -12.60
N GLU A 42 3.06 -12.23 -11.89
CA GLU A 42 1.80 -11.49 -11.79
C GLU A 42 2.01 -10.19 -11.02
N VAL A 43 2.79 -10.24 -9.94
CA VAL A 43 3.16 -9.05 -9.14
C VAL A 43 3.93 -8.06 -10.01
N THR A 44 4.85 -8.55 -10.83
CA THR A 44 5.62 -7.69 -11.77
C THR A 44 4.71 -7.03 -12.80
N GLN A 45 3.72 -7.77 -13.32
CA GLN A 45 2.77 -7.24 -14.28
C GLN A 45 1.86 -6.18 -13.65
N GLU A 46 1.35 -6.42 -12.44
CA GLU A 46 0.54 -5.45 -11.69
C GLU A 46 1.28 -4.10 -11.52
N VAL A 47 2.57 -4.13 -11.17
CA VAL A 47 3.38 -2.91 -11.04
C VAL A 47 3.57 -2.22 -12.40
N LYS A 48 3.72 -2.98 -13.50
CA LYS A 48 3.80 -2.40 -14.85
C LYS A 48 2.48 -1.73 -15.25
N ASP A 49 1.36 -2.38 -14.97
CA ASP A 49 0.02 -1.88 -15.28
C ASP A 49 -0.31 -0.62 -14.48
N SER A 50 0.21 -0.51 -13.26
CA SER A 50 0.12 0.71 -12.43
C SER A 50 0.90 1.90 -12.99
N ASN A 51 1.75 1.70 -14.01
CA ASN A 51 2.62 2.72 -14.60
C ASN A 51 3.48 3.46 -13.54
N LEU A 52 3.87 2.75 -12.48
CA LEU A 52 4.69 3.30 -11.42
C LEU A 52 6.10 3.59 -11.94
N ARG A 53 6.56 4.82 -11.70
CA ARG A 53 7.89 5.29 -12.10
C ARG A 53 8.79 5.46 -10.88
N GLY A 54 10.10 5.38 -11.10
CA GLY A 54 11.10 5.61 -10.05
C GLY A 54 10.87 6.96 -9.35
N ARG A 55 10.96 6.94 -8.02
CA ARG A 55 10.71 8.11 -7.16
C ARG A 55 11.97 8.76 -6.60
N GLY A 56 13.15 8.38 -7.12
CA GLY A 56 14.45 8.89 -6.70
C GLY A 56 15.07 8.01 -5.63
#